data_AF-V9ELA0-F1
#
_entry.id   AF-V9ELA0-F1
#
_cell.length_a   1.000
_cell.length_b   1.000
_cell.length_c   1.000
_cell.angle_alpha   90.00
_cell.angle_beta   90.00
_cell.angle_gamma   90.00
#
_symmetry.space_group_name_H-M   'P 1'
#
loop_
_entity.id
_entity.type
_entity.pdbx_description
1 polymer ?
#
loop_
_entity_poly.entity_id
_entity_poly.type
_entity_poly.pdbx_seq_one_letter_code
_entity_poly.pdbx_strand_id
1 'polypeptide(L)'
;MRRGLGFSFLLLVHPAMASSMTSLLFRAASTSLIARRITDVVQDEEASGANADMADTGSEESDIMTVIHYIAIVLLIIMSAISSGLTLGLMSLDKVSLNVIVRAGDRPGATKDEMKKAKAARRILPVRADSNLLLTTLVLTTVAVNSLLSILMADLTSGLVGFFVSTILILICGEIVPQSLCSRHALAIGSMFVPVVRVLRLMLYIFAKPVSYVLDRTVGEDVGTVFTKRELQKLVEIHVRQKIMHPEEGYIVRGAMRYKTKVVSDIMIPAEKLFSLPASTILNLETLKMIYNNGYSRIPVWNKDPNDVVGIVFTKDLIYVDPNEDVPLMAFARVFAVAAHRIWLDAQLGEVLSVFKMGSTHMALVYDVNNSGPGDPFYELKGLVTLEDIVEEILQAKIIDETDSVEARKERQNCTDQIGYSDGGELAARAVVLLAPTHTSSRRDPL
;
A
#
# COMPACT_ATOMS: atom_id res chain seq x y z
N MET A 1 -11.25 -27.53 18.85
CA MET A 1 -10.84 -26.84 20.10
C MET A 1 -11.70 -25.58 20.25
N ARG A 2 -12.56 -25.57 21.27
CA ARG A 2 -13.35 -24.47 21.91
C ARG A 2 -14.10 -23.48 20.99
N ARG A 3 -15.39 -23.73 20.71
CA ARG A 3 -16.62 -23.34 21.47
C ARG A 3 -17.02 -21.88 21.25
N GLY A 4 -18.05 -21.69 20.42
CA GLY A 4 -18.81 -20.45 20.31
C GLY A 4 -19.58 -20.16 21.59
N LEU A 5 -19.48 -18.91 22.05
CA LEU A 5 -20.31 -18.36 23.11
C LEU A 5 -21.39 -17.51 22.40
N GLY A 6 -22.57 -18.10 22.26
CA GLY A 6 -23.77 -17.36 21.87
C GLY A 6 -24.15 -16.43 23.02
N PHE A 7 -24.08 -15.12 22.78
CA PHE A 7 -24.66 -14.11 23.65
C PHE A 7 -26.19 -14.12 23.46
N SER A 8 -26.87 -15.02 24.18
CA SER A 8 -28.29 -14.87 24.49
C SER A 8 -28.41 -13.93 25.68
N PHE A 9 -28.63 -12.64 25.44
CA PHE A 9 -29.12 -11.72 26.46
C PHE A 9 -30.52 -11.25 26.07
N LEU A 10 -31.49 -12.06 26.49
CA LEU A 10 -32.78 -11.66 27.06
C LEU A 10 -33.50 -10.47 26.40
N LEU A 11 -34.22 -10.80 25.32
CA LEU A 11 -35.43 -10.10 24.90
C LEU A 11 -36.49 -10.31 26.01
N LEU A 12 -36.71 -9.30 26.84
CA LEU A 12 -37.87 -9.22 27.72
C LEU A 12 -38.55 -7.86 27.53
N VAL A 13 -38.98 -7.60 26.29
CA VAL A 13 -39.98 -6.58 26.01
C VAL A 13 -41.33 -7.20 26.37
N HIS A 14 -41.86 -6.80 27.52
CA HIS A 14 -43.17 -7.20 28.00
C HIS A 14 -44.23 -6.92 26.91
N PRO A 15 -45.21 -7.81 26.65
CA PRO A 15 -46.23 -7.64 25.60
C PRO A 15 -47.11 -6.37 25.77
N ALA A 16 -46.99 -5.66 26.89
CA ALA A 16 -47.65 -4.38 27.15
C ALA A 16 -46.92 -3.16 26.52
N MET A 17 -45.62 -3.25 26.23
CA MET A 17 -44.88 -2.17 25.55
C MET A 17 -45.06 -2.21 24.02
N ALA A 18 -45.20 -3.41 23.44
CA ALA A 18 -45.47 -3.59 22.02
C ALA A 18 -46.85 -3.06 21.62
N SER A 19 -47.87 -3.20 22.48
CA SER A 19 -49.21 -2.62 22.28
C SER A 19 -49.23 -1.10 22.46
N SER A 20 -48.37 -0.54 23.34
CA SER A 20 -48.23 0.91 23.52
C SER A 20 -47.50 1.59 22.34
N MET A 21 -46.46 0.97 21.78
CA MET A 21 -45.77 1.50 20.59
C MET A 21 -46.60 1.39 19.31
N THR A 22 -47.34 0.28 19.13
CA THR A 22 -48.26 0.14 17.99
C THR A 22 -49.46 1.08 18.11
N SER A 23 -49.99 1.32 19.32
CA SER A 23 -51.04 2.33 19.52
C SER A 23 -50.57 3.77 19.35
N LEU A 24 -49.31 4.10 19.67
CA LEU A 24 -48.70 5.41 19.39
C LEU A 24 -48.44 5.63 17.90
N LEU A 25 -47.94 4.62 17.19
CA LEU A 25 -47.79 4.68 15.73
C LEU A 25 -49.14 4.70 15.01
N PHE A 26 -50.14 3.98 15.51
CA PHE A 26 -51.51 4.02 14.98
C PHE A 26 -52.21 5.35 15.28
N ARG A 27 -51.95 5.97 16.45
CA ARG A 27 -52.39 7.34 16.78
C ARG A 27 -51.72 8.41 15.92
N ALA A 28 -50.43 8.27 15.64
CA ALA A 28 -49.70 9.14 14.71
C ALA A 28 -50.11 8.93 13.24
N ALA A 29 -50.62 7.75 12.88
CA ALA A 29 -51.21 7.52 11.56
C ALA A 29 -52.64 8.07 11.45
N SER A 30 -53.42 8.05 12.54
CA SER A 30 -54.79 8.58 12.57
C SER A 30 -54.87 10.11 12.62
N THR A 31 -53.82 10.81 13.06
CA THR A 31 -53.73 12.27 12.91
C THR A 31 -53.66 12.72 11.44
N SER A 32 -53.22 11.86 10.51
CA SER A 32 -53.29 12.15 9.06
C SER A 32 -54.73 12.04 8.49
N LEU A 33 -55.59 11.24 9.13
CA LEU A 33 -57.01 11.14 8.78
C LEU A 33 -57.81 12.31 9.37
N ILE A 34 -57.44 12.79 10.55
CA ILE A 34 -58.02 13.99 11.17
C ILE A 34 -57.65 15.24 10.36
N ALA A 35 -56.40 15.34 9.88
CA ALA A 35 -55.98 16.43 8.99
C ALA A 35 -56.81 16.48 7.68
N ARG A 36 -57.19 15.32 7.11
CA ARG A 36 -58.09 15.24 5.94
C ARG A 36 -59.54 15.61 6.28
N ARG A 37 -60.02 15.20 7.46
CA ARG A 37 -61.39 15.49 7.92
C ARG A 37 -61.59 16.96 8.28
N ILE A 38 -60.53 17.64 8.73
CA ILE A 38 -60.56 19.09 9.01
C ILE A 38 -60.56 19.88 7.69
N THR A 39 -59.85 19.44 6.64
CA THR A 39 -59.95 20.10 5.32
C THR A 39 -61.37 20.00 4.72
N ASP A 40 -62.08 18.88 4.96
CA ASP A 40 -63.46 18.70 4.51
C ASP A 40 -64.46 19.53 5.35
N VAL A 41 -64.21 19.72 6.66
CA VAL A 41 -65.06 20.57 7.54
C VAL A 41 -64.85 22.06 7.27
N VAL A 42 -63.64 22.48 6.92
CA VAL A 42 -63.32 23.88 6.57
C VAL A 42 -63.99 24.31 5.25
N GLN A 43 -64.43 23.38 4.40
CA GLN A 43 -65.23 23.71 3.20
C GLN A 43 -66.74 23.80 3.47
N ASP A 44 -67.25 23.18 4.53
CA ASP A 44 -68.68 23.24 4.90
C ASP A 44 -69.00 24.46 5.79
N GLU A 45 -68.01 25.00 6.52
CA GLU A 45 -68.21 26.15 7.43
C GLU A 45 -68.32 27.53 6.74
N GLU A 46 -68.04 27.63 5.43
CA GLU A 46 -68.32 28.85 4.67
C GLU A 46 -69.84 29.05 4.39
N ALA A 47 -70.70 28.09 4.76
CA ALA A 47 -72.13 28.09 4.41
C ALA A 47 -73.12 28.40 5.54
N SER A 48 -72.71 28.61 6.80
CA SER A 48 -73.69 28.94 7.84
C SER A 48 -73.08 29.73 9.00
N GLY A 49 -73.18 31.06 8.90
CA GLY A 49 -72.84 31.96 9.99
C GLY A 49 -73.83 31.96 11.15
N ALA A 50 -73.34 32.55 12.24
CA ALA A 50 -74.02 33.19 13.36
C ALA A 50 -74.14 32.41 14.69
N ASN A 51 -73.38 32.92 15.67
CA ASN A 51 -73.59 32.95 17.12
C ASN A 51 -73.11 31.74 17.96
N ALA A 52 -71.88 31.84 18.48
CA ALA A 52 -71.52 31.54 19.88
C ALA A 52 -70.05 31.89 20.15
N ASP A 53 -69.77 33.15 20.50
CA ASP A 53 -68.45 33.57 21.00
C ASP A 53 -68.26 33.18 22.47
N MET A 54 -67.00 32.84 22.80
CA MET A 54 -66.36 32.78 24.14
C MET A 54 -66.40 31.49 24.98
N ALA A 55 -66.16 30.31 24.37
CA ALA A 55 -65.68 29.14 25.13
C ALA A 55 -64.71 28.20 24.37
N ASP A 56 -64.58 28.31 23.05
CA ASP A 56 -63.90 27.31 22.21
C ASP A 56 -62.45 27.66 21.83
N THR A 57 -62.01 28.89 22.10
CA THR A 57 -60.69 29.38 21.67
C THR A 57 -59.51 28.79 22.46
N GLY A 58 -59.76 28.18 23.63
CA GLY A 58 -58.72 27.61 24.49
C GLY A 58 -58.31 26.17 24.16
N SER A 59 -59.21 25.39 23.52
CA SER A 59 -58.95 24.01 23.08
C SER A 59 -58.08 23.99 21.82
N GLU A 60 -58.39 24.85 20.85
CA GLU A 60 -57.65 24.91 19.58
C GLU A 60 -56.21 25.41 19.75
N GLU A 61 -55.98 26.38 20.65
CA GLU A 61 -54.63 26.91 20.93
C GLU A 61 -53.72 25.84 21.58
N SER A 62 -54.30 24.99 22.45
CA SER A 62 -53.59 23.85 23.06
C SER A 62 -53.21 22.77 22.04
N ASP A 63 -54.11 22.47 21.10
CA ASP A 63 -53.85 21.46 20.07
C ASP A 63 -52.79 21.92 19.06
N ILE A 64 -52.79 23.20 18.66
CA ILE A 64 -51.75 23.77 17.80
C ILE A 64 -50.38 23.71 18.49
N MET A 65 -50.31 24.06 19.78
CA MET A 65 -49.06 24.02 20.54
C MET A 65 -48.51 22.60 20.66
N THR A 66 -49.34 21.59 20.93
CA THR A 66 -48.85 20.19 20.99
C THR A 66 -48.33 19.69 19.65
N VAL A 67 -48.97 20.06 18.53
CA VAL A 67 -48.48 19.72 17.18
C VAL A 67 -47.11 20.35 16.91
N ILE A 68 -46.92 21.62 17.27
CA ILE A 68 -45.61 22.30 17.14
C ILE A 68 -44.53 21.58 17.94
N HIS A 69 -44.83 21.13 19.16
CA HIS A 69 -43.88 20.39 20.00
C HIS A 69 -43.48 19.05 19.37
N TYR A 70 -44.42 18.28 18.81
CA TYR A 70 -44.11 17.03 18.13
C TYR A 70 -43.24 17.25 16.88
N ILE A 71 -43.53 18.29 16.09
CA ILE A 71 -42.71 18.66 14.93
C ILE A 71 -41.28 19.04 15.39
N ALA A 72 -41.17 19.82 16.46
CA ALA A 72 -39.88 20.20 17.04
C ALA A 72 -39.08 18.97 17.50
N ILE A 73 -39.72 17.99 18.14
CA ILE A 73 -39.06 16.74 18.57
C ILE A 73 -38.55 15.95 17.36
N VAL A 74 -39.38 15.76 16.33
CA VAL A 74 -38.95 15.05 15.11
C VAL A 74 -37.75 15.75 14.46
N LEU A 75 -37.78 17.09 14.38
CA LEU A 75 -36.67 17.88 13.84
C LEU A 75 -35.40 17.73 14.69
N LEU A 76 -35.51 17.76 16.02
CA LEU A 76 -34.40 17.58 16.94
C LEU A 76 -33.80 16.17 16.85
N ILE A 77 -34.62 15.13 16.68
CA ILE A 77 -34.12 13.76 16.46
C ILE A 77 -33.30 13.70 15.16
N ILE A 78 -33.78 14.32 14.08
CA ILE A 78 -33.05 14.37 12.80
C ILE A 78 -31.72 15.12 12.95
N MET A 79 -31.74 16.27 13.64
CA MET A 79 -30.53 17.05 13.90
C MET A 79 -29.52 16.29 14.77
N SER A 80 -30.00 15.59 15.81
CA SER A 80 -29.20 14.71 16.65
C SER A 80 -28.56 13.59 15.82
N ALA A 81 -29.37 12.92 14.99
CA ALA A 81 -28.93 11.86 14.09
C ALA A 81 -27.84 12.32 13.12
N ILE A 82 -28.04 13.47 12.47
CA ILE A 82 -27.06 14.03 11.53
C ILE A 82 -25.76 14.38 12.27
N SER A 83 -25.85 15.08 13.40
CA SER A 83 -24.68 15.52 14.17
C SER A 83 -23.86 14.34 14.71
N SER A 84 -24.53 13.39 15.36
CA SER A 84 -23.91 12.19 15.93
C SER A 84 -23.33 11.28 14.85
N GLY A 85 -24.08 11.04 13.76
CA GLY A 85 -23.64 10.25 12.63
C GLY A 85 -22.41 10.84 11.92
N LEU A 86 -22.41 12.15 11.66
CA LEU A 86 -21.29 12.85 11.04
C LEU A 86 -20.06 12.90 11.94
N THR A 87 -20.24 12.91 13.27
CA THR A 87 -19.11 12.85 14.21
C THR A 87 -18.29 11.60 13.95
N LEU A 88 -18.92 10.41 13.99
CA LEU A 88 -18.20 9.16 13.72
C LEU A 88 -17.76 9.05 12.25
N GLY A 89 -18.64 9.42 11.32
CA GLY A 89 -18.39 9.34 9.88
C GLY A 89 -17.18 10.17 9.44
N LEU A 90 -17.17 11.47 9.74
CA LEU A 90 -16.07 12.36 9.33
C LEU A 90 -14.78 12.09 10.11
N MET A 91 -14.85 11.73 11.40
CA MET A 91 -13.65 11.45 12.20
C MET A 91 -12.96 10.15 11.78
N SER A 92 -13.73 9.13 11.36
CA SER A 92 -13.16 7.88 10.84
C SER A 92 -12.41 8.05 9.52
N LEU A 93 -12.61 9.16 8.80
CA LEU A 93 -11.86 9.48 7.58
C LEU A 93 -10.54 10.17 7.95
N ASP A 94 -9.46 9.39 7.85
CA ASP A 94 -8.11 9.87 8.06
C ASP A 94 -7.65 10.86 6.96
N LYS A 95 -6.85 11.86 7.35
CA LYS A 95 -6.36 12.93 6.46
C LYS A 95 -5.44 12.37 5.37
N VAL A 96 -4.58 11.41 5.69
CA VAL A 96 -3.67 10.80 4.71
C VAL A 96 -4.49 9.99 3.71
N SER A 97 -5.43 9.19 4.20
CA SER A 97 -6.35 8.38 3.38
C SER A 97 -7.19 9.25 2.43
N LEU A 98 -7.73 10.38 2.90
CA LEU A 98 -8.45 11.32 2.04
C LEU A 98 -7.56 11.92 0.95
N ASN A 99 -6.31 12.29 1.28
CA ASN A 99 -5.35 12.79 0.30
C ASN A 99 -5.00 11.73 -0.75
N VAL A 100 -4.84 10.47 -0.35
CA VAL A 100 -4.61 9.34 -1.28
C VAL A 100 -5.79 9.20 -2.23
N ILE A 101 -7.03 9.27 -1.74
CA ILE A 101 -8.24 9.20 -2.59
C ILE A 101 -8.31 10.35 -3.59
N VAL A 102 -7.99 11.58 -3.16
CA VAL A 102 -7.95 12.75 -4.06
C VAL A 102 -6.91 12.55 -5.17
N ARG A 103 -5.67 12.18 -4.80
CA ARG A 103 -4.59 11.95 -5.76
C ARG A 103 -4.87 10.80 -6.71
N ALA A 104 -5.52 9.74 -6.23
CA ALA A 104 -5.93 8.62 -7.06
C ALA A 104 -6.94 9.03 -8.15
N GLY A 105 -7.84 9.97 -7.87
CA GLY A 105 -8.78 10.48 -8.86
C GLY A 105 -8.22 11.55 -9.81
N ASP A 106 -7.12 12.22 -9.43
CA ASP A 106 -6.43 13.21 -10.27
C ASP A 106 -5.47 12.56 -11.30
N ARG A 107 -5.27 11.24 -11.25
CA ARG A 107 -4.38 10.51 -12.17
C ARG A 107 -4.91 10.48 -13.60
N PRO A 108 -4.05 10.57 -14.63
CA PRO A 108 -4.47 10.30 -16.01
C PRO A 108 -4.93 8.84 -16.12
N GLY A 109 -6.14 8.61 -16.65
CA GLY A 109 -6.76 7.29 -16.72
C GLY A 109 -7.54 6.86 -15.47
N ALA A 110 -7.87 7.78 -14.56
CA ALA A 110 -8.75 7.52 -13.42
C ALA A 110 -10.12 6.96 -13.86
N THR A 111 -10.64 5.99 -13.11
CA THR A 111 -11.99 5.48 -13.36
C THR A 111 -13.04 6.50 -12.92
N LYS A 112 -14.24 6.49 -13.53
CA LYS A 112 -15.34 7.41 -13.15
C LYS A 112 -15.66 7.37 -11.65
N ASP A 113 -15.55 6.20 -11.03
CA ASP A 113 -15.77 6.02 -9.59
C ASP A 113 -14.68 6.66 -8.73
N GLU A 114 -13.42 6.58 -9.15
CA GLU A 114 -12.30 7.23 -8.46
C GLU A 114 -12.45 8.75 -8.52
N MET A 115 -12.83 9.30 -9.67
CA MET A 115 -13.10 10.73 -9.82
C MET A 115 -14.25 11.19 -8.92
N LYS A 116 -15.33 10.39 -8.80
CA LYS A 116 -16.46 10.69 -7.91
C LYS A 116 -16.02 10.69 -6.44
N LYS A 117 -15.24 9.68 -6.02
CA LYS A 117 -14.69 9.57 -4.66
C LYS A 117 -13.72 10.73 -4.36
N ALA A 118 -12.86 11.10 -5.31
CA ALA A 118 -11.95 12.23 -5.18
C ALA A 118 -12.69 13.56 -5.00
N LYS A 119 -13.76 13.80 -5.75
CA LYS A 119 -14.61 15.00 -5.57
C LYS A 119 -15.24 15.05 -4.17
N ALA A 120 -15.71 13.91 -3.65
CA ALA A 120 -16.25 13.79 -2.31
C ALA A 120 -15.17 14.07 -1.24
N ALA A 121 -14.00 13.45 -1.37
CA ALA A 121 -12.86 13.63 -0.46
C ALA A 121 -12.39 15.09 -0.44
N ARG A 122 -12.28 15.75 -1.60
CA ARG A 122 -11.87 17.16 -1.72
C ARG A 122 -12.82 18.12 -1.00
N ARG A 123 -14.12 17.80 -0.92
CA ARG A 123 -15.09 18.60 -0.15
C ARG A 123 -14.92 18.44 1.36
N ILE A 124 -14.58 17.24 1.83
CA ILE A 124 -14.44 16.90 3.25
C ILE A 124 -13.11 17.43 3.82
N LEU A 125 -12.04 17.34 3.04
CA LEU A 125 -10.67 17.70 3.44
C LEU A 125 -10.53 19.03 4.20
N PRO A 126 -11.09 20.18 3.74
CA PRO A 126 -10.96 21.46 4.47
C PRO A 126 -11.74 21.48 5.79
N VAL A 127 -12.75 20.63 5.95
CA VAL A 127 -13.50 20.51 7.20
C VAL A 127 -12.76 19.60 8.18
N ARG A 128 -12.12 18.54 7.67
CA ARG A 128 -11.33 17.58 8.45
C ARG A 128 -9.95 18.11 8.85
N ALA A 129 -9.42 19.11 8.13
CA ALA A 129 -8.15 19.76 8.42
C ALA A 129 -8.07 20.23 9.89
N ASP A 130 -9.09 20.95 10.36
CA ASP A 130 -9.25 21.35 11.75
C ASP A 130 -9.98 20.27 12.56
N SER A 131 -9.28 19.16 12.85
CA SER A 131 -9.85 17.97 13.51
C SER A 131 -10.58 18.31 14.81
N ASN A 132 -9.90 19.03 15.71
CA ASN A 132 -10.42 19.35 17.03
C ASN A 132 -11.60 20.33 16.93
N LEU A 133 -11.55 21.31 16.03
CA LEU A 133 -12.67 22.23 15.81
C LEU A 133 -13.90 21.51 15.26
N LEU A 134 -13.71 20.60 14.31
CA LEU A 134 -14.78 19.77 13.77
C LEU A 134 -15.39 18.89 14.86
N LEU A 135 -14.54 18.23 15.67
CA LEU A 135 -14.97 17.37 16.77
C LEU A 135 -15.80 18.14 17.78
N THR A 136 -15.27 19.27 18.28
CA THR A 136 -15.96 20.11 19.25
C THR A 136 -17.29 20.63 18.69
N THR A 137 -17.33 21.08 17.43
CA THR A 137 -18.56 21.60 16.82
C THR A 137 -19.65 20.54 16.78
N LEU A 138 -19.34 19.33 16.31
CA LEU A 138 -20.33 18.27 16.15
C LEU A 138 -20.75 17.69 17.52
N VAL A 139 -19.80 17.46 18.42
CA VAL A 139 -20.13 16.98 19.78
C VAL A 139 -20.98 18.01 20.54
N LEU A 140 -20.63 19.30 20.47
CA LEU A 140 -21.42 20.36 21.09
C LEU A 140 -22.84 20.42 20.50
N THR A 141 -22.97 20.27 19.18
CA THR A 141 -24.29 20.21 18.52
C THR A 141 -25.09 19.01 19.02
N THR A 142 -24.49 17.81 19.07
CA THR A 142 -25.16 16.60 19.55
C THR A 142 -25.63 16.76 20.99
N VAL A 143 -24.76 17.24 21.89
CA VAL A 143 -25.09 17.46 23.30
C VAL A 143 -26.22 18.48 23.43
N ALA A 144 -26.13 19.63 22.75
CA ALA A 144 -27.15 20.67 22.82
C ALA A 144 -28.53 20.17 22.33
N VAL A 145 -28.56 19.46 21.20
CA VAL A 145 -29.80 18.92 20.62
C VAL A 145 -30.39 17.81 21.49
N ASN A 146 -29.55 16.91 22.02
CA ASN A 146 -30.01 15.83 22.91
C ASN A 146 -30.56 16.37 24.22
N SER A 147 -29.88 17.35 24.83
CA SER A 147 -30.38 18.00 26.05
C SER A 147 -31.71 18.69 25.83
N LEU A 148 -31.86 19.44 24.73
CA LEU A 148 -33.11 20.11 24.39
C LEU A 148 -34.24 19.11 24.13
N LEU A 149 -33.95 18.01 23.42
CA LEU A 149 -34.91 16.94 23.16
C LEU A 149 -35.37 16.24 24.44
N SER A 150 -34.46 15.95 25.38
CA SER A 150 -34.82 15.35 26.67
C SER A 150 -35.68 16.27 27.53
N ILE A 151 -35.40 17.58 27.54
CA ILE A 151 -36.23 18.57 28.27
C ILE A 151 -37.64 18.61 27.66
N LEU A 152 -37.75 18.79 26.34
CA LEU A 152 -39.05 18.86 25.66
C LEU A 152 -39.86 17.56 25.84
N MET A 153 -39.23 16.39 25.85
CA MET A 153 -39.94 15.13 26.11
C MET A 153 -40.38 14.98 27.57
N ALA A 154 -39.59 15.46 28.53
CA ALA A 154 -39.97 15.46 29.94
C ALA A 154 -41.17 16.38 30.21
N ASP A 155 -41.29 17.49 29.47
CA ASP A 155 -42.40 18.44 29.60
C ASP A 155 -43.72 17.90 28.99
N LEU A 156 -43.65 17.12 27.90
CA LEU A 156 -44.83 16.55 27.23
C LEU A 156 -45.39 15.28 27.87
N THR A 157 -44.62 14.62 28.73
CA THR A 157 -45.02 13.36 29.38
C THR A 157 -44.87 13.47 30.89
N SER A 158 -45.17 12.41 31.64
CA SER A 158 -44.73 12.38 33.05
C SER A 158 -43.19 12.35 33.07
N GLY A 159 -42.55 13.24 33.82
CA GLY A 159 -41.10 13.48 33.73
C GLY A 159 -40.23 12.21 33.77
N LEU A 160 -40.62 11.20 34.55
CA LEU A 160 -39.94 9.90 34.58
C LEU A 160 -40.12 9.10 33.28
N VAL A 161 -41.34 9.04 32.73
CA VAL A 161 -41.62 8.36 31.45
C VAL A 161 -40.91 9.09 30.31
N GLY A 162 -40.93 10.43 30.29
CA GLY A 162 -40.26 11.25 29.28
C GLY A 162 -38.75 11.06 29.28
N PHE A 163 -38.14 10.94 30.47
CA PHE A 163 -36.73 10.59 30.60
C PHE A 163 -36.41 9.24 29.94
N PHE A 164 -37.15 8.18 30.27
CA PHE A 164 -36.88 6.85 29.69
C PHE A 164 -37.16 6.81 28.18
N VAL A 165 -38.27 7.39 27.72
CA VAL A 165 -38.65 7.43 26.31
C VAL A 165 -37.63 8.23 25.49
N SER A 166 -37.25 9.43 25.95
CA SER A 166 -36.24 10.24 25.27
C SER A 166 -34.88 9.54 25.23
N THR A 167 -34.47 8.89 26.32
CA THR A 167 -33.20 8.15 26.37
C THR A 167 -33.16 7.02 25.34
N ILE A 168 -34.21 6.19 25.26
CA ILE A 168 -34.29 5.09 24.29
C ILE A 168 -34.33 5.63 22.85
N LEU A 169 -35.10 6.70 22.63
CA LEU A 169 -35.28 7.29 21.31
C LEU A 169 -33.99 7.96 20.81
N ILE A 170 -33.30 8.72 21.66
CA ILE A 170 -31.99 9.32 21.35
C ILE A 170 -30.98 8.23 21.07
N LEU A 171 -30.91 7.20 21.92
CA LEU A 171 -29.94 6.12 21.76
C LEU A 171 -30.11 5.38 20.43
N ILE A 172 -31.34 4.97 20.10
CA ILE A 172 -31.58 4.18 18.89
C ILE A 172 -31.58 5.07 17.64
N CYS A 173 -32.42 6.10 17.63
CA CYS A 173 -32.67 6.92 16.45
C CYS A 173 -31.69 8.09 16.28
N GLY A 174 -31.16 8.65 17.37
CA GLY A 174 -30.21 9.76 17.34
C GLY A 174 -28.74 9.32 17.28
N GLU A 175 -28.40 8.14 17.80
CA GLU A 175 -27.00 7.71 17.91
C GLU A 175 -26.68 6.41 17.17
N ILE A 176 -27.19 5.27 17.62
CA ILE A 176 -26.75 3.94 17.12
C ILE A 176 -27.02 3.79 15.62
N VAL A 177 -28.27 4.02 15.19
CA VAL A 177 -28.64 3.85 13.77
C VAL A 177 -27.87 4.85 12.88
N PRO A 178 -27.86 6.16 13.18
CA PRO A 178 -27.13 7.13 12.36
C PRO A 178 -25.62 6.90 12.30
N GLN A 179 -24.98 6.59 13.44
CA GLN A 179 -23.54 6.31 13.49
C GLN A 179 -23.16 5.06 12.69
N SER A 180 -23.98 4.01 12.75
CA SER A 180 -23.74 2.78 11.97
C SER A 180 -23.85 3.01 10.46
N LEU A 181 -24.76 3.88 10.02
CA LEU A 181 -24.94 4.20 8.60
C LEU A 181 -23.84 5.13 8.10
N CYS A 182 -23.52 6.17 8.88
CA CYS A 182 -22.51 7.16 8.54
C CYS A 182 -21.10 6.57 8.54
N SER A 183 -20.78 5.62 9.43
CA SER A 183 -19.47 4.95 9.41
C SER A 183 -19.26 4.10 8.13
N ARG A 184 -20.30 3.41 7.64
CA ARG A 184 -20.21 2.59 6.42
C ARG A 184 -20.12 3.42 5.14
N HIS A 185 -20.82 4.55 5.09
CA HIS A 185 -20.88 5.43 3.92
C HIS A 185 -20.27 6.82 4.17
N ALA A 186 -19.22 6.86 5.00
CA ALA A 186 -18.61 8.09 5.51
C ALA A 186 -18.24 9.09 4.41
N LEU A 187 -17.66 8.61 3.31
CA LEU A 187 -17.25 9.46 2.20
C LEU A 187 -18.45 10.09 1.47
N ALA A 188 -19.50 9.31 1.20
CA ALA A 188 -20.67 9.77 0.47
C ALA A 188 -21.51 10.74 1.33
N ILE A 189 -21.92 10.29 2.52
CA ILE A 189 -22.74 11.05 3.46
C ILE A 189 -21.97 12.28 3.94
N GLY A 190 -20.71 12.11 4.34
CA GLY A 190 -19.85 13.20 4.79
C GLY A 190 -19.78 14.32 3.75
N SER A 191 -19.53 13.99 2.47
CA SER A 191 -19.41 15.00 1.41
C SER A 191 -20.71 15.73 1.09
N MET A 192 -21.87 15.09 1.31
CA MET A 192 -23.19 15.68 1.12
C MET A 192 -23.51 16.70 2.22
N PHE A 193 -23.17 16.37 3.47
CA PHE A 193 -23.47 17.20 4.64
C PHE A 193 -22.36 18.22 5.00
N VAL A 194 -21.25 18.28 4.26
CA VAL A 194 -20.22 19.33 4.41
C VAL A 194 -20.81 20.75 4.51
N PRO A 195 -21.81 21.18 3.70
CA PRO A 195 -22.43 22.49 3.85
C PRO A 195 -23.09 22.71 5.22
N VAL A 196 -23.81 21.70 5.73
CA VAL A 196 -24.43 21.75 7.07
C VAL A 196 -23.36 21.89 8.14
N VAL A 197 -22.26 21.14 8.05
CA VAL A 197 -21.15 21.24 8.99
C VAL A 197 -20.49 22.62 8.94
N ARG A 198 -20.40 23.26 7.77
CA ARG A 198 -19.89 24.64 7.67
C ARG A 198 -20.80 25.64 8.37
N VAL A 199 -22.12 25.50 8.24
CA VAL A 199 -23.09 26.34 8.94
C VAL A 199 -23.01 26.11 10.45
N LEU A 200 -22.99 24.86 10.91
CA LEU A 200 -22.85 24.54 12.34
C LEU A 200 -21.55 25.10 12.94
N ARG A 201 -20.44 24.97 12.21
CA ARG A 201 -19.15 25.53 12.62
C ARG A 201 -19.18 27.04 12.67
N LEU A 202 -19.86 27.72 11.76
CA LEU A 202 -20.01 29.18 11.80
C LEU A 202 -20.84 29.60 13.01
N MET A 203 -21.99 28.94 13.25
CA MET A 203 -22.91 29.25 14.35
C MET A 203 -22.27 29.01 15.72
N LEU A 204 -21.59 27.87 15.88
CA LEU A 204 -20.98 27.47 17.15
C LEU A 204 -19.52 27.92 17.28
N TYR A 205 -18.99 28.71 16.34
CA TYR A 205 -17.57 29.07 16.31
C TYR A 205 -17.09 29.70 17.62
N ILE A 206 -17.91 30.60 18.17
CA ILE A 206 -17.59 31.35 19.39
C ILE A 206 -17.39 30.44 20.61
N PHE A 207 -18.12 29.33 20.68
CA PHE A 207 -18.02 28.36 21.77
C PHE A 207 -17.02 27.24 21.44
N ALA A 208 -17.00 26.78 20.19
CA ALA A 208 -16.19 25.64 19.76
C ALA A 208 -14.70 25.99 19.61
N LYS A 209 -14.36 27.21 19.19
CA LYS A 209 -12.96 27.59 18.93
C LYS A 209 -12.08 27.66 20.19
N PRO A 210 -12.52 28.25 21.32
CA PRO A 210 -11.74 28.24 22.56
C PRO A 210 -11.46 26.82 23.05
N VAL A 211 -12.47 25.95 23.02
CA VAL A 211 -12.33 24.55 23.44
C VAL A 211 -11.39 23.79 22.51
N SER A 212 -11.52 23.96 21.18
CA SER A 212 -10.59 23.38 20.20
C SER A 212 -9.16 23.85 20.44
N TYR A 213 -8.94 25.14 20.70
CA TYR A 213 -7.59 25.69 20.92
C TYR A 213 -6.92 25.09 22.16
N VAL A 214 -7.69 24.90 23.26
CA VAL A 214 -7.20 24.20 24.45
C VAL A 214 -6.85 22.74 24.13
N LEU A 215 -7.66 22.08 23.30
CA LEU A 215 -7.40 20.70 22.89
C LEU A 215 -6.16 20.59 22.00
N ASP A 216 -5.98 21.52 21.05
CA ASP A 216 -4.80 21.62 20.18
C ASP A 216 -3.53 21.79 21.02
N ARG A 217 -3.59 22.56 22.13
CA ARG A 217 -2.44 22.80 23.02
C ARG A 217 -2.11 21.63 23.94
N THR A 218 -3.12 20.89 24.39
CA THR A 218 -2.98 19.82 25.40
C THR A 218 -2.78 18.43 24.80
N VAL A 219 -3.52 18.11 23.72
CA VAL A 219 -3.49 16.81 23.04
C VAL A 219 -2.59 16.84 21.81
N GLY A 220 -2.44 18.00 21.18
CA GLY A 220 -1.70 18.16 19.93
C GLY A 220 -2.58 18.06 18.68
N GLU A 221 -1.99 18.34 17.53
CA GLU A 221 -2.68 18.29 16.24
C GLU A 221 -2.75 16.85 15.69
N ASP A 222 -3.90 16.51 15.11
CA ASP A 222 -4.09 15.26 14.38
C ASP A 222 -3.31 15.30 13.05
N VAL A 223 -2.13 14.67 13.00
CA VAL A 223 -1.26 14.61 11.81
C VAL A 223 -1.77 13.55 10.80
N GLY A 224 -2.74 12.72 11.19
CA GLY A 224 -3.20 11.56 10.44
C GLY A 224 -2.33 10.32 10.60
N THR A 225 -2.76 9.20 10.02
CA THR A 225 -2.10 7.91 10.18
C THR A 225 -0.86 7.80 9.28
N VAL A 226 0.33 7.85 9.89
CA VAL A 226 1.61 7.61 9.20
C VAL A 226 2.03 6.17 9.42
N PHE A 227 2.21 5.42 8.33
CA PHE A 227 2.68 4.03 8.39
C PHE A 227 4.20 3.95 8.39
N THR A 228 4.74 3.16 9.30
CA THR A 228 6.14 2.72 9.28
C THR A 228 6.40 1.80 8.10
N LYS A 229 7.67 1.62 7.73
CA LYS A 229 8.09 0.67 6.68
C LYS A 229 7.55 -0.75 6.91
N ARG A 230 7.50 -1.22 8.16
CA ARG A 230 6.98 -2.55 8.51
C ARG A 230 5.46 -2.62 8.34
N GLU A 231 4.73 -1.57 8.71
CA GLU A 231 3.29 -1.51 8.51
C GLU A 231 2.91 -1.43 7.04
N LEU A 232 3.65 -0.68 6.21
CA LEU A 232 3.46 -0.67 4.76
C LEU A 232 3.64 -2.06 4.14
N GLN A 233 4.66 -2.81 4.57
CA GLN A 233 4.85 -4.19 4.12
C GLN A 233 3.67 -5.09 4.50
N LYS A 234 3.11 -4.92 5.70
CA LYS A 234 1.92 -5.66 6.14
C LYS A 234 0.66 -5.24 5.39
N LEU A 235 0.54 -3.97 5.04
CA LEU A 235 -0.55 -3.49 4.20
C LEU A 235 -0.50 -4.15 2.81
N VAL A 236 0.67 -4.23 2.19
CA VAL A 236 0.87 -4.95 0.92
C VAL A 236 0.48 -6.43 1.08
N GLU A 237 0.89 -7.10 2.16
CA GLU A 237 0.53 -8.50 2.44
C GLU A 237 -0.99 -8.71 2.53
N ILE A 238 -1.70 -7.77 3.16
CA ILE A 238 -3.17 -7.81 3.26
C ILE A 238 -3.81 -7.70 1.87
N HIS A 239 -3.31 -6.79 1.01
CA HIS A 239 -3.85 -6.61 -0.34
C HIS A 239 -3.64 -7.83 -1.24
N VAL A 240 -2.48 -8.50 -1.11
CA VAL A 240 -2.22 -9.77 -1.79
C VAL A 240 -3.17 -10.86 -1.29
N ARG A 241 -3.36 -10.97 0.04
CA ARG A 241 -4.28 -11.97 0.64
C ARG A 241 -5.74 -11.75 0.22
N GLN A 242 -6.14 -10.49 0.06
CA GLN A 242 -7.47 -10.11 -0.40
C GLN A 242 -7.65 -10.22 -1.93
N LYS A 243 -6.64 -10.69 -2.67
CA LYS A 243 -6.63 -10.80 -4.14
C LYS A 243 -6.88 -9.48 -4.86
N ILE A 244 -6.55 -8.36 -4.21
CA ILE A 244 -6.59 -7.02 -4.80
C ILE A 244 -5.31 -6.78 -5.61
N MET A 245 -4.20 -7.38 -5.17
CA MET A 245 -2.87 -7.29 -5.78
C MET A 245 -2.35 -8.68 -6.13
N HIS A 246 -1.63 -8.82 -7.25
CA HIS A 246 -1.04 -10.09 -7.63
C HIS A 246 0.12 -10.46 -6.66
N PRO A 247 0.32 -11.75 -6.30
CA PRO A 247 1.40 -12.13 -5.38
C PRO A 247 2.79 -11.67 -5.82
N GLU A 248 3.09 -11.74 -7.11
CA GLU A 248 4.38 -11.33 -7.67
C GLU A 248 4.64 -9.82 -7.47
N GLU A 249 3.64 -8.97 -7.72
CA GLU A 249 3.74 -7.53 -7.47
C GLU A 249 4.03 -7.25 -6.00
N GLY A 250 3.36 -7.96 -5.09
CA GLY A 250 3.58 -7.85 -3.65
C GLY A 250 4.99 -8.29 -3.22
N TYR A 251 5.56 -9.30 -3.88
CA TYR A 251 6.92 -9.77 -3.62
C TYR A 251 7.96 -8.74 -4.05
N ILE A 252 7.81 -8.17 -5.25
CA ILE A 252 8.70 -7.13 -5.78
C ILE A 252 8.66 -5.89 -4.88
N VAL A 253 7.47 -5.41 -4.49
CA VAL A 253 7.34 -4.25 -3.60
C VAL A 253 8.03 -4.51 -2.25
N ARG A 254 7.88 -5.72 -1.70
CA ARG A 254 8.53 -6.10 -0.44
C ARG A 254 10.05 -6.19 -0.58
N GLY A 255 10.55 -6.78 -1.67
CA GLY A 255 11.97 -6.85 -1.99
C GLY A 255 12.58 -5.45 -2.15
N ALA A 256 11.94 -4.59 -2.94
CA ALA A 256 12.32 -3.19 -3.13
C ALA A 256 12.31 -2.38 -1.82
N MET A 257 11.41 -2.68 -0.88
CA MET A 257 11.46 -2.04 0.43
C MET A 257 12.66 -2.56 1.26
N ARG A 258 13.03 -3.84 1.19
CA ARG A 258 14.02 -4.45 2.09
C ARG A 258 15.47 -4.36 1.60
N TYR A 259 15.72 -4.41 0.28
CA TYR A 259 17.07 -4.62 -0.28
C TYR A 259 18.10 -3.65 0.29
N LYS A 260 17.76 -2.35 0.42
CA LYS A 260 18.71 -1.31 0.85
C LYS A 260 19.38 -1.61 2.18
N THR A 261 18.69 -2.28 3.11
CA THR A 261 19.21 -2.59 4.46
C THR A 261 19.74 -4.01 4.59
N LYS A 262 19.66 -4.83 3.54
CA LYS A 262 20.20 -6.18 3.54
C LYS A 262 21.73 -6.10 3.37
N VAL A 263 22.44 -7.03 3.99
CA VAL A 263 23.91 -7.10 3.93
C VAL A 263 24.36 -8.04 2.81
N VAL A 264 25.55 -7.80 2.28
CA VAL A 264 26.14 -8.60 1.20
C VAL A 264 26.32 -10.06 1.60
N SER A 265 26.68 -10.32 2.86
CA SER A 265 26.83 -11.68 3.40
C SER A 265 25.61 -12.58 3.19
N ASP A 266 24.41 -12.01 3.10
CA ASP A 266 23.16 -12.76 2.98
C ASP A 266 22.88 -13.24 1.54
N ILE A 267 23.55 -12.67 0.54
CA ILE A 267 23.31 -12.97 -0.89
C ILE A 267 24.56 -13.37 -1.67
N MET A 268 25.75 -13.15 -1.12
CA MET A 268 27.00 -13.43 -1.83
C MET A 268 27.12 -14.91 -2.21
N ILE A 269 27.80 -15.17 -3.33
CA ILE A 269 28.24 -16.51 -3.70
C ILE A 269 29.48 -16.83 -2.87
N PRO A 270 29.45 -17.87 -2.00
CA PRO A 270 30.58 -18.22 -1.13
C PRO A 270 31.85 -18.55 -1.92
N ALA A 271 33.01 -18.20 -1.36
CA ALA A 271 34.34 -18.42 -1.96
C ALA A 271 34.56 -19.87 -2.43
N GLU A 272 34.09 -20.85 -1.65
CA GLU A 272 34.20 -22.28 -1.95
C GLU A 272 33.49 -22.71 -3.25
N LYS A 273 32.51 -21.92 -3.70
CA LYS A 273 31.72 -22.20 -4.92
C LYS A 273 32.20 -21.41 -6.13
N LEU A 274 33.26 -20.61 -5.99
CA LEU A 274 33.73 -19.75 -7.07
C LEU A 274 34.56 -20.54 -8.08
N PHE A 275 34.15 -20.45 -9.34
CA PHE A 275 35.02 -20.80 -10.45
C PHE A 275 36.04 -19.68 -10.65
N SER A 276 37.30 -19.97 -10.32
CA SER A 276 38.42 -19.03 -10.43
C SER A 276 39.65 -19.76 -10.95
N LEU A 277 40.59 -19.02 -11.55
CA LEU A 277 41.78 -19.59 -12.18
C LEU A 277 43.07 -19.00 -11.59
N PRO A 278 44.10 -19.83 -11.34
CA PRO A 278 45.42 -19.33 -11.01
C PRO A 278 46.03 -18.59 -12.20
N ALA A 279 46.77 -17.51 -11.93
CA ALA A 279 47.44 -16.72 -12.96
C ALA A 279 48.49 -17.53 -13.76
N SER A 280 48.98 -18.64 -13.19
CA SER A 280 49.90 -19.57 -13.86
C SER A 280 49.24 -20.51 -14.87
N THR A 281 47.91 -20.54 -14.96
CA THR A 281 47.18 -21.37 -15.94
C THR A 281 47.59 -21.00 -17.36
N ILE A 282 47.79 -22.01 -18.21
CA ILE A 282 48.09 -21.84 -19.63
C ILE A 282 46.79 -21.86 -20.43
N LEU A 283 46.58 -20.88 -21.30
CA LEU A 283 45.36 -20.74 -22.11
C LEU A 283 45.39 -21.64 -23.36
N ASN A 284 45.48 -22.94 -23.13
CA ASN A 284 45.40 -23.95 -24.19
C ASN A 284 43.94 -24.33 -24.52
N LEU A 285 43.77 -25.17 -25.53
CA LEU A 285 42.43 -25.60 -26.00
C LEU A 285 41.61 -26.28 -24.90
N GLU A 286 42.24 -27.04 -24.00
CA GLU A 286 41.57 -27.71 -22.88
C GLU A 286 41.03 -26.70 -21.87
N THR A 287 41.85 -25.72 -21.49
CA THR A 287 41.47 -24.65 -20.56
C THR A 287 40.35 -23.79 -21.13
N LEU A 288 40.43 -23.44 -22.41
CA LEU A 288 39.37 -22.66 -23.08
C LEU A 288 38.05 -23.45 -23.15
N LYS A 289 38.10 -24.76 -23.42
CA LYS A 289 36.92 -25.65 -23.35
C LYS A 289 36.35 -25.71 -21.93
N MET A 290 37.19 -25.82 -20.91
CA MET A 290 36.77 -25.80 -19.51
C MET A 290 36.05 -24.49 -19.17
N ILE A 291 36.63 -23.34 -19.54
CA ILE A 291 36.02 -22.02 -19.34
C ILE A 291 34.66 -21.94 -20.03
N TYR A 292 34.58 -22.35 -21.29
CA TYR A 292 33.35 -22.36 -22.07
C TYR A 292 32.26 -23.23 -21.43
N ASN A 293 32.62 -24.44 -20.98
CA ASN A 293 31.67 -25.39 -20.37
C ASN A 293 31.12 -24.90 -19.02
N ASN A 294 31.89 -24.09 -18.28
CA ASN A 294 31.42 -23.49 -17.04
C ASN A 294 30.47 -22.30 -17.28
N GLY A 295 30.50 -21.67 -18.46
CA GLY A 295 29.50 -20.68 -18.88
C GLY A 295 29.63 -19.29 -18.24
N TYR A 296 30.56 -19.07 -17.31
CA TYR A 296 30.70 -17.77 -16.65
C TYR A 296 31.29 -16.70 -17.57
N SER A 297 30.70 -15.50 -17.55
CA SER A 297 31.17 -14.35 -18.33
C SER A 297 32.38 -13.64 -17.72
N ARG A 298 32.58 -13.76 -16.41
CA ARG A 298 33.59 -13.05 -15.60
C ARG A 298 34.30 -14.04 -14.69
N ILE A 299 35.62 -14.16 -14.82
CA ILE A 299 36.42 -15.16 -14.11
C ILE A 299 37.45 -14.45 -13.24
N PRO A 300 37.38 -14.60 -11.91
CA PRO A 300 38.42 -14.13 -11.00
C PRO A 300 39.74 -14.86 -11.25
N VAL A 301 40.84 -14.10 -11.32
CA VAL A 301 42.20 -14.62 -11.47
C VAL A 301 43.03 -14.27 -10.24
N TRP A 302 43.60 -15.29 -9.62
CA TRP A 302 44.39 -15.17 -8.38
C TRP A 302 45.84 -15.60 -8.60
N ASN A 303 46.76 -15.09 -7.77
CA ASN A 303 48.19 -15.36 -7.96
C ASN A 303 48.66 -16.58 -7.15
N LYS A 304 49.12 -16.35 -5.91
CA LYS A 304 49.66 -17.42 -5.05
C LYS A 304 48.58 -18.14 -4.24
N ASP A 305 47.57 -17.38 -3.83
CA ASP A 305 46.50 -17.83 -2.94
C ASP A 305 45.16 -17.43 -3.55
N PRO A 306 44.12 -18.30 -3.55
CA PRO A 306 42.77 -17.94 -3.95
C PRO A 306 42.19 -16.69 -3.27
N ASN A 307 42.68 -16.33 -2.07
CA ASN A 307 42.33 -15.10 -1.37
C ASN A 307 42.90 -13.84 -2.06
N ASP A 308 44.01 -13.97 -2.78
CA ASP A 308 44.71 -12.89 -3.47
C ASP A 308 44.29 -12.82 -4.95
N VAL A 309 43.05 -12.37 -5.16
CA VAL A 309 42.52 -12.09 -6.50
C VAL A 309 43.11 -10.79 -7.03
N VAL A 310 43.81 -10.91 -8.16
CA VAL A 310 44.54 -9.82 -8.82
C VAL A 310 43.66 -9.07 -9.82
N GLY A 311 42.73 -9.77 -10.46
CA GLY A 311 41.83 -9.16 -11.45
C GLY A 311 40.72 -10.10 -11.91
N ILE A 312 39.86 -9.56 -12.77
CA ILE A 312 38.76 -10.30 -13.42
C ILE A 312 39.05 -10.33 -14.92
N VAL A 313 39.00 -11.53 -15.51
CA VAL A 313 39.09 -11.74 -16.94
C VAL A 313 37.70 -11.96 -17.51
N PHE A 314 37.37 -11.26 -18.60
CA PHE A 314 36.13 -11.51 -19.33
C PHE A 314 36.31 -12.63 -20.35
N THR A 315 35.38 -13.57 -20.35
CA THR A 315 35.39 -14.70 -21.29
C THR A 315 35.34 -14.24 -22.75
N LYS A 316 34.63 -13.14 -23.02
CA LYS A 316 34.56 -12.52 -24.37
C LYS A 316 35.91 -12.03 -24.89
N ASP A 317 36.89 -11.73 -24.02
CA ASP A 317 38.19 -11.22 -24.45
C ASP A 317 39.13 -12.37 -24.83
N LEU A 318 38.81 -13.61 -24.41
CA LEU A 318 39.56 -14.82 -24.80
C LEU A 318 39.46 -15.14 -26.29
N ILE A 319 38.61 -14.44 -27.06
CA ILE A 319 38.55 -14.54 -28.52
C ILE A 319 39.87 -14.16 -29.20
N TYR A 320 40.71 -13.37 -28.53
CA TYR A 320 42.02 -12.95 -29.05
C TYR A 320 43.14 -13.95 -28.76
N VAL A 321 42.84 -15.05 -28.08
CA VAL A 321 43.83 -16.05 -27.67
C VAL A 321 43.91 -17.15 -28.72
N ASP A 322 45.11 -17.36 -29.29
CA ASP A 322 45.39 -18.55 -30.08
C ASP A 322 45.72 -19.72 -29.13
N PRO A 323 44.92 -20.81 -29.12
CA PRO A 323 45.18 -21.96 -28.26
C PRO A 323 46.50 -22.68 -28.53
N ASN A 324 47.14 -22.44 -29.68
CA ASN A 324 48.41 -23.08 -30.07
C ASN A 324 49.65 -22.34 -29.54
N GLU A 325 49.49 -21.10 -29.08
CA GLU A 325 50.60 -20.28 -28.57
C GLU A 325 50.89 -20.52 -27.08
N ASP A 326 50.07 -21.34 -26.40
CA ASP A 326 50.21 -21.66 -24.97
C ASP A 326 50.43 -20.42 -24.10
N VAL A 327 49.65 -19.36 -24.35
CA VAL A 327 49.78 -18.07 -23.67
C VAL A 327 49.47 -18.24 -22.17
N PRO A 328 50.37 -17.81 -21.26
CA PRO A 328 50.06 -17.81 -19.83
C PRO A 328 48.94 -16.82 -19.49
N LEU A 329 47.98 -17.22 -18.65
CA LEU A 329 46.87 -16.39 -18.21
C LEU A 329 47.35 -15.08 -17.56
N MET A 330 48.47 -15.09 -16.83
CA MET A 330 49.08 -13.88 -16.28
C MET A 330 49.46 -12.86 -17.36
N ALA A 331 50.01 -13.31 -18.49
CA ALA A 331 50.39 -12.43 -19.58
C ALA A 331 49.16 -11.79 -20.22
N PHE A 332 48.11 -12.59 -20.41
CA PHE A 332 46.82 -12.11 -20.90
C PHE A 332 46.14 -11.14 -19.91
N ALA A 333 46.08 -11.51 -18.63
CA ALA A 333 45.46 -10.73 -17.57
C ALA A 333 46.13 -9.36 -17.38
N ARG A 334 47.44 -9.23 -17.58
CA ARG A 334 48.12 -7.93 -17.52
C ARG A 334 47.62 -6.92 -18.54
N VAL A 335 47.08 -7.39 -19.66
CA VAL A 335 46.60 -6.54 -20.76
C VAL A 335 45.08 -6.36 -20.69
N PHE A 336 44.35 -7.45 -20.41
CA PHE A 336 42.90 -7.49 -20.55
C PHE A 336 42.12 -7.56 -19.22
N ALA A 337 42.76 -7.90 -18.09
CA ALA A 337 42.03 -8.01 -16.84
C ALA A 337 41.61 -6.63 -16.31
N VAL A 338 40.41 -6.58 -15.76
CA VAL A 338 39.89 -5.39 -15.08
C VAL A 338 40.06 -5.58 -13.58
N ALA A 339 40.35 -4.47 -12.89
CA ALA A 339 40.44 -4.45 -11.44
C ALA A 339 39.11 -4.92 -10.83
N ALA A 340 39.20 -5.86 -9.90
CA ALA A 340 38.04 -6.31 -9.15
C ALA A 340 37.67 -5.27 -8.07
N HIS A 341 36.42 -4.82 -8.06
CA HIS A 341 35.95 -3.98 -6.98
C HIS A 341 35.87 -4.82 -5.69
N ARG A 342 36.43 -4.30 -4.59
CA ARG A 342 36.46 -5.00 -3.30
C ARG A 342 35.47 -4.33 -2.36
N ILE A 343 34.65 -5.14 -1.71
CA ILE A 343 33.65 -4.69 -0.75
C ILE A 343 33.75 -5.52 0.53
N TRP A 344 33.24 -4.96 1.63
CA TRP A 344 33.21 -5.62 2.92
C TRP A 344 32.00 -6.53 3.06
N LEU A 345 32.16 -7.58 3.88
CA LEU A 345 31.11 -8.56 4.17
C LEU A 345 29.83 -7.93 4.75
N ASP A 346 29.98 -6.87 5.53
CA ASP A 346 28.91 -6.13 6.21
C ASP A 346 28.34 -4.97 5.38
N ALA A 347 28.85 -4.74 4.17
CA ALA A 347 28.36 -3.68 3.29
C ALA A 347 26.87 -3.90 2.96
N GLN A 348 26.13 -2.80 2.80
CA GLN A 348 24.70 -2.84 2.49
C GLN A 348 24.46 -2.91 0.98
N LEU A 349 23.47 -3.69 0.55
CA LEU A 349 23.17 -3.84 -0.88
C LEU A 349 22.80 -2.52 -1.57
N GLY A 350 22.24 -1.56 -0.83
CA GLY A 350 21.94 -0.24 -1.38
C GLY A 350 23.19 0.55 -1.82
N GLU A 351 24.29 0.39 -1.09
CA GLU A 351 25.57 1.02 -1.39
C GLU A 351 26.25 0.30 -2.55
N VAL A 352 26.28 -1.03 -2.52
CA VAL A 352 26.84 -1.86 -3.59
C VAL A 352 26.10 -1.63 -4.91
N LEU A 353 24.76 -1.59 -4.89
CA LEU A 353 23.97 -1.28 -6.08
C LEU A 353 24.27 0.12 -6.63
N SER A 354 24.54 1.09 -5.75
CA SER A 354 24.90 2.44 -6.17
C SER A 354 26.25 2.46 -6.90
N VAL A 355 27.22 1.67 -6.44
CA VAL A 355 28.50 1.47 -7.13
C VAL A 355 28.29 0.81 -8.49
N PHE A 356 27.51 -0.27 -8.57
CA PHE A 356 27.25 -0.93 -9.85
C PHE A 356 26.53 -0.03 -10.86
N LYS A 357 25.64 0.84 -10.39
CA LYS A 357 24.95 1.84 -11.24
C LYS A 357 25.88 2.91 -11.83
N MET A 358 27.07 3.12 -11.26
CA MET A 358 28.06 4.04 -11.84
C MET A 358 28.72 3.45 -13.11
N GLY A 359 28.47 2.17 -13.41
CA GLY A 359 28.89 1.51 -14.66
C GLY A 359 30.33 1.04 -14.67
N SER A 360 31.06 1.13 -13.55
CA SER A 360 32.47 0.71 -13.49
C SER A 360 32.63 -0.81 -13.42
N THR A 361 31.75 -1.52 -12.70
CA THR A 361 31.77 -2.98 -12.54
C THR A 361 30.37 -3.52 -12.25
N HIS A 362 30.07 -4.76 -12.64
CA HIS A 362 28.84 -5.49 -12.27
C HIS A 362 29.11 -6.72 -11.38
N MET A 363 30.34 -6.81 -10.87
CA MET A 363 30.83 -7.88 -10.01
C MET A 363 31.76 -7.24 -8.98
N ALA A 364 31.63 -7.65 -7.73
CA ALA A 364 32.52 -7.25 -6.64
C ALA A 364 32.93 -8.46 -5.81
N LEU A 365 34.16 -8.45 -5.34
CA LEU A 365 34.70 -9.46 -4.43
C LEU A 365 34.43 -9.03 -2.99
N VAL A 366 33.96 -9.99 -2.19
CA VAL A 366 33.59 -9.79 -0.80
C VAL A 366 34.71 -10.27 0.10
N TYR A 367 35.23 -9.35 0.90
CA TYR A 367 36.31 -9.62 1.85
C TYR A 367 35.83 -9.45 3.28
N ASP A 368 36.48 -10.18 4.18
CA ASP A 368 36.35 -10.03 5.63
C ASP A 368 37.74 -9.94 6.27
N VAL A 369 37.80 -9.34 7.45
CA VAL A 369 39.05 -9.19 8.20
C VAL A 369 39.18 -10.38 9.14
N ASN A 370 40.14 -11.25 8.86
CA ASN A 370 40.45 -12.36 9.74
C ASN A 370 41.44 -11.92 10.82
N ASN A 371 40.95 -11.82 12.06
CA ASN A 371 41.74 -11.51 13.25
C ASN A 371 42.19 -12.77 14.02
N SER A 372 41.90 -13.97 13.49
CA SER A 372 42.16 -15.23 14.19
C SER A 372 43.57 -15.72 13.94
N GLY A 373 44.46 -15.54 14.91
CA GLY A 373 45.82 -16.06 14.87
C GLY A 373 46.80 -15.20 15.67
N PRO A 374 48.05 -15.66 15.87
CA PRO A 374 49.08 -14.90 16.59
C PRO A 374 49.78 -13.84 15.71
N GLY A 375 49.27 -13.57 14.50
CA GLY A 375 49.87 -12.63 13.53
C GLY A 375 48.98 -11.42 13.24
N ASP A 376 49.46 -10.55 12.35
CA ASP A 376 48.70 -9.39 11.89
C ASP A 376 47.41 -9.82 11.16
N PRO A 377 46.32 -9.06 11.30
CA PRO A 377 45.07 -9.36 10.63
C PRO A 377 45.24 -9.28 9.11
N PHE A 378 44.61 -10.21 8.40
CA PHE A 378 44.67 -10.29 6.95
C PHE A 378 43.27 -10.33 6.35
N TYR A 379 43.18 -9.92 5.08
CA TYR A 379 41.93 -9.95 4.33
C TYR A 379 41.72 -11.33 3.73
N GLU A 380 40.56 -11.90 3.99
CA GLU A 380 40.16 -13.22 3.50
C GLU A 380 39.02 -13.05 2.49
N LEU A 381 39.10 -13.73 1.35
CA LEU A 381 38.04 -13.71 0.36
C LEU A 381 36.88 -14.59 0.88
N LYS A 382 35.73 -13.98 1.13
CA LYS A 382 34.52 -14.71 1.56
C LYS A 382 33.59 -15.07 0.40
N GLY A 383 33.68 -14.36 -0.72
CA GLY A 383 32.84 -14.63 -1.87
C GLY A 383 32.87 -13.55 -2.92
N LEU A 384 31.86 -13.54 -3.80
CA LEU A 384 31.58 -12.45 -4.71
C LEU A 384 30.08 -12.14 -4.75
N VAL A 385 29.74 -10.93 -5.19
CA VAL A 385 28.37 -10.52 -5.46
C VAL A 385 28.29 -9.89 -6.84
N THR A 386 27.21 -10.17 -7.56
CA THR A 386 26.94 -9.61 -8.87
C THR A 386 25.75 -8.64 -8.83
N LEU A 387 25.58 -7.86 -9.90
CA LEU A 387 24.38 -7.04 -10.07
C LEU A 387 23.11 -7.90 -10.14
N GLU A 388 23.20 -9.07 -10.76
CA GLU A 388 22.09 -10.02 -10.91
C GLU A 388 21.57 -10.48 -9.54
N ASP A 389 22.45 -10.88 -8.62
CA ASP A 389 22.08 -11.31 -7.27
C ASP A 389 21.29 -10.22 -6.50
N ILE A 390 21.68 -8.96 -6.67
CA ILE A 390 20.98 -7.82 -6.04
C ILE A 390 19.60 -7.63 -6.68
N VAL A 391 19.49 -7.77 -8.00
CA VAL A 391 18.22 -7.67 -8.72
C VAL A 391 17.29 -8.83 -8.35
N GLU A 392 17.81 -10.06 -8.24
CA GLU A 392 17.07 -11.22 -7.74
C GLU A 392 16.50 -10.97 -6.34
N GLU A 393 17.26 -10.34 -5.44
CA GLU A 393 16.76 -9.99 -4.12
C GLU A 393 15.67 -8.90 -4.19
N ILE A 394 15.73 -7.95 -5.12
CA ILE A 394 14.67 -6.95 -5.28
C ILE A 394 13.39 -7.61 -5.85
N LEU A 395 13.55 -8.46 -6.86
CA LEU A 395 12.43 -9.14 -7.52
C LEU A 395 11.89 -10.31 -6.67
N GLN A 396 12.66 -10.78 -5.70
CA GLN A 396 12.38 -11.99 -4.91
C GLN A 396 12.15 -13.22 -5.81
N ALA A 397 12.87 -13.29 -6.92
CA ALA A 397 12.78 -14.33 -7.94
C ALA A 397 14.16 -14.57 -8.55
N LYS A 398 14.44 -15.83 -8.91
CA LYS A 398 15.67 -16.17 -9.63
C LYS A 398 15.58 -15.75 -11.09
N ILE A 399 16.66 -15.18 -11.61
CA ILE A 399 16.85 -14.93 -13.02
C ILE A 399 17.54 -16.17 -13.57
N ILE A 400 16.89 -16.87 -14.50
CA ILE A 400 17.45 -18.06 -15.13
C ILE A 400 18.21 -17.61 -16.36
N ASP A 401 19.53 -17.82 -16.36
CA ASP A 401 20.36 -17.52 -17.51
C ASP A 401 20.28 -18.63 -18.57
N GLU A 402 20.70 -18.33 -19.80
CA GLU A 402 20.63 -19.27 -20.93
C GLU A 402 21.47 -20.53 -20.70
N THR A 403 22.47 -20.50 -19.81
CA THR A 403 23.32 -21.66 -19.47
C THR A 403 22.82 -22.50 -18.30
N ASP A 404 21.82 -22.01 -17.56
CA ASP A 404 21.40 -22.60 -16.28
C ASP A 404 20.30 -23.64 -16.42
N SER A 405 19.50 -23.59 -17.49
CA SER A 405 18.44 -24.58 -17.71
C SER A 405 18.95 -25.81 -18.46
N VAL A 406 18.52 -26.99 -18.00
CA VAL A 406 18.78 -28.28 -18.67
C VAL A 406 18.17 -28.28 -20.08
N GLU A 407 17.06 -27.57 -20.26
CA GLU A 407 16.37 -27.38 -21.53
C GLU A 407 17.17 -26.50 -22.50
N ALA A 408 17.72 -25.36 -22.06
CA ALA A 408 18.58 -24.54 -22.90
C ALA A 408 19.89 -25.25 -23.28
N ARG A 409 20.45 -26.09 -22.38
CA ARG A 409 21.57 -26.97 -22.75
C ARG A 409 21.19 -27.98 -23.84
N LYS A 410 19.99 -28.56 -23.78
CA LYS A 410 19.46 -29.46 -24.82
C LYS A 410 19.18 -28.72 -26.13
N GLU A 411 18.61 -27.52 -26.09
CA GLU A 411 18.37 -26.70 -27.28
C GLU A 411 19.69 -26.30 -27.95
N ARG A 412 20.71 -25.94 -27.17
CA ARG A 412 22.06 -25.65 -27.70
C ARG A 412 22.71 -26.88 -28.34
N GLN A 413 22.55 -28.05 -27.72
CA GLN A 413 22.98 -29.33 -28.30
C GLN A 413 22.27 -29.59 -29.63
N ASN A 414 20.94 -29.44 -29.65
CA ASN A 414 20.12 -29.64 -30.85
C ASN A 414 20.49 -28.66 -31.99
N CYS A 415 20.79 -27.40 -31.68
CA CYS A 415 21.31 -26.44 -32.67
C CYS A 415 22.67 -26.87 -33.23
N THR A 416 23.56 -27.39 -32.38
CA THR A 416 24.88 -27.89 -32.80
C THR A 416 24.72 -29.11 -33.72
N ASP A 417 23.78 -30.01 -33.40
CA ASP A 417 23.46 -31.18 -34.22
C ASP A 417 22.82 -30.78 -35.57
N GLN A 418 22.04 -29.70 -35.62
CA GLN A 418 21.51 -29.13 -36.87
C GLN A 418 22.60 -28.50 -37.74
N ILE A 419 23.62 -27.88 -37.13
CA ILE A 419 24.79 -27.35 -37.87
C ILE A 419 25.70 -28.50 -38.36
N GLY A 420 25.72 -29.63 -37.64
CA GLY A 420 26.51 -30.82 -37.96
C GLY A 420 25.94 -31.73 -39.05
N TYR A 421 24.84 -31.35 -39.73
CA TYR A 421 24.21 -32.17 -40.76
C TYR A 421 23.85 -31.37 -42.03
N SER A 422 24.84 -30.70 -42.60
CA SER A 422 24.85 -30.37 -44.03
C SER A 422 26.29 -30.30 -44.51
N ASP A 423 26.64 -31.23 -45.37
CA ASP A 423 27.95 -31.49 -45.99
C ASP A 423 29.01 -32.16 -45.12
N GLY A 424 29.22 -33.44 -45.45
CA GLY A 424 30.26 -34.28 -44.89
C GLY A 424 31.67 -33.76 -45.18
N GLY A 425 32.57 -34.06 -44.24
CA GLY A 425 33.94 -34.48 -44.56
C GLY A 425 34.97 -33.44 -45.01
N GLU A 426 34.63 -32.20 -45.37
CA GLU A 426 35.62 -31.30 -45.99
C GLU A 426 35.83 -29.92 -45.32
N LEU A 427 34.95 -29.50 -44.40
CA LEU A 427 35.05 -28.17 -43.76
C LEU A 427 35.95 -28.11 -42.51
N ALA A 428 36.18 -29.23 -41.83
CA ALA A 428 37.07 -29.27 -40.65
C ALA A 428 38.53 -28.95 -40.98
N ALA A 429 38.96 -29.15 -42.23
CA ALA A 429 40.31 -28.83 -42.70
C ALA A 429 40.46 -27.39 -43.21
N ARG A 430 39.37 -26.67 -43.52
CA ARG A 430 39.43 -25.33 -44.15
C ARG A 430 39.30 -24.17 -43.18
N ALA A 431 38.72 -24.38 -41.99
CA ALA A 431 38.64 -23.33 -40.97
C ALA A 431 40.02 -22.99 -40.35
N VAL A 432 40.99 -23.91 -40.42
CA VAL A 432 42.35 -23.73 -39.86
C VAL A 432 43.34 -23.15 -40.89
N VAL A 433 42.98 -23.05 -42.18
CA VAL A 433 43.92 -22.66 -43.25
C VAL A 433 43.87 -21.17 -43.61
N LEU A 434 42.98 -20.37 -43.03
CA LEU A 434 42.77 -18.97 -43.45
C LEU A 434 43.69 -17.92 -42.78
N LEU A 435 44.75 -18.34 -42.07
CA LEU A 435 45.76 -17.42 -41.50
C LEU A 435 47.20 -17.92 -41.66
N ALA A 436 47.60 -18.36 -42.86
CA ALA A 436 49.02 -18.49 -43.21
C ALA A 436 49.41 -17.44 -44.27
N PRO A 437 50.32 -16.50 -44.00
CA PRO A 437 50.80 -15.58 -45.01
C PRO A 437 51.71 -16.34 -45.99
N THR A 438 51.31 -16.39 -47.25
CA THR A 438 52.14 -16.88 -48.35
C THR A 438 53.23 -15.85 -48.67
N HIS A 439 54.40 -15.99 -48.05
CA HIS A 439 55.61 -15.38 -48.59
C HIS A 439 56.13 -16.28 -49.72
N THR A 440 55.67 -16.04 -50.94
CA THR A 440 56.35 -16.54 -52.15
C THR A 440 57.21 -15.44 -52.75
N SER A 441 58.51 -15.68 -52.65
CA SER A 441 59.60 -15.03 -53.37
C SER A 441 59.24 -14.80 -54.86
N SER A 442 59.17 -13.54 -55.28
CA SER A 442 59.21 -13.15 -56.70
C SER A 442 60.66 -12.97 -57.13
N ARG A 443 61.26 -14.02 -57.70
CA ARG A 443 62.46 -13.92 -58.53
C ARG A 443 62.02 -14.00 -59.99
N ARG A 444 62.05 -12.87 -60.70
CA ARG A 444 62.06 -12.81 -62.16
C ARG A 444 63.49 -12.45 -62.59
N ASP A 445 64.15 -13.37 -63.28
CA ASP A 445 65.19 -13.04 -64.27
C ASP A 445 64.49 -12.99 -65.66
N PRO A 446 65.18 -12.59 -66.75
CA PRO A 446 65.61 -11.24 -67.09
C PRO A 446 64.96 -10.75 -68.41
N LEU A 447 64.92 -9.43 -68.61
CA LEU A 447 65.13 -8.70 -69.89
C LEU A 447 65.16 -7.20 -69.62
#